data_AF-T1EIC9-F1
#
_entry.id   AF-T1EIC9-F1
#
_cell.length_a   1.000
_cell.length_b   1.000
_cell.length_c   1.000
_cell.angle_alpha   90.00
_cell.angle_beta   90.00
_cell.angle_gamma   90.00
#
_symmetry.space_group_name_H-M   'P 1'
#
loop_
_entity.id
_entity.type
_entity.pdbx_description
1 polymer ?
#
loop_
_entity_poly.entity_id
_entity_poly.type
_entity_poly.pdbx_seq_one_letter_code
_entity_poly.pdbx_strand_id
1 'polypeptide(L)'
;IFTIDGVTTQDIDDAIGFEDLGNGIILISIHISDVSFYVTDGDSNDLEARKRGTSFYPALGNTIHMLPENLSTDQCSLLPGKLRRALSIFIKVSLDGVIMEDTFSIEKTWIISKYRLTYSEAEQMI
;
A
#
# COMPACT_ATOMS: atom_id res chain seq x y z
N ILE A 1 2.74 -2.16 11.07
CA ILE A 1 2.58 -2.04 9.62
C ILE A 1 2.94 -3.37 8.98
N PHE A 2 2.02 -3.94 8.22
CA PHE A 2 2.16 -5.17 7.44
C PHE A 2 1.28 -5.05 6.18
N THR A 3 1.47 -5.94 5.20
CA THR A 3 0.65 -6.00 3.99
C THR A 3 -0.13 -7.33 3.95
N ILE A 4 -1.24 -7.38 3.23
CA ILE A 4 -2.01 -8.61 3.00
C ILE A 4 -2.32 -8.70 1.51
N ASP A 5 -1.73 -9.68 0.83
CA ASP A 5 -1.77 -9.75 -0.64
C ASP A 5 -2.01 -11.18 -1.15
N GLY A 6 -2.13 -11.32 -2.47
CA GLY A 6 -2.05 -12.62 -3.13
C GLY A 6 -0.65 -13.25 -2.98
N VAL A 7 -0.60 -14.59 -2.97
CA VAL A 7 0.65 -15.36 -2.85
C VAL A 7 1.68 -14.94 -3.90
N THR A 8 1.21 -14.68 -5.12
CA THR A 8 2.05 -14.32 -6.28
C THR A 8 2.17 -12.82 -6.53
N THR A 9 1.54 -11.97 -5.72
CA THR A 9 1.61 -10.50 -5.86
C THR A 9 3.02 -10.00 -5.65
N GLN A 10 3.50 -9.09 -6.49
CA GLN A 10 4.85 -8.51 -6.40
C GLN A 10 4.82 -6.98 -6.27
N ASP A 11 3.83 -6.36 -6.89
CA ASP A 11 3.42 -4.97 -6.80
C ASP A 11 2.48 -4.78 -5.60
N ILE A 12 3.09 -4.61 -4.42
CA ILE A 12 2.37 -4.43 -3.16
C ILE A 12 2.10 -2.94 -2.96
N ASP A 13 0.87 -2.53 -3.22
CA ASP A 13 0.47 -1.12 -3.26
C ASP A 13 0.11 -0.56 -1.88
N ASP A 14 -0.39 -1.40 -0.98
CA ASP A 14 -0.90 -0.98 0.31
C ASP A 14 -0.32 -1.74 1.51
N ALA A 15 -0.27 -1.04 2.64
CA ALA A 15 0.07 -1.60 3.94
C ALA A 15 -0.84 -1.01 5.02
N ILE A 16 -1.10 -1.78 6.06
CA ILE A 16 -1.97 -1.39 7.17
C ILE A 16 -1.26 -1.51 8.51
N GLY A 17 -1.62 -0.64 9.44
CA GLY A 17 -1.14 -0.62 10.81
C GLY A 17 -2.24 -0.24 11.78
N PHE A 18 -2.15 -0.80 12.99
CA PHE A 18 -3.09 -0.56 14.07
C PHE A 18 -2.30 -0.21 15.34
N GLU A 19 -2.76 0.79 16.07
CA GLU A 19 -2.23 1.17 17.38
C GLU A 19 -3.40 1.41 18.34
N ASP A 20 -3.41 0.71 19.47
CA ASP A 20 -4.38 0.96 20.54
C ASP A 20 -3.99 2.25 21.28
N LEU A 21 -4.84 3.27 21.19
CA LEU A 21 -4.63 4.57 21.85
C LEU A 21 -5.23 4.60 23.28
N GLY A 22 -5.85 3.50 23.72
CA GLY A 22 -6.57 3.40 24.98
C GLY A 22 -8.01 3.90 24.90
N ASN A 23 -8.77 3.67 25.98
CA ASN A 23 -10.19 4.07 26.11
C ASN A 23 -11.10 3.56 24.98
N GLY A 24 -10.76 2.42 24.37
CA GLY A 24 -11.52 1.84 23.28
C GLY A 24 -11.36 2.58 21.95
N ILE A 25 -10.23 3.28 21.75
CA ILE A 25 -9.89 3.99 20.51
C ILE A 25 -8.68 3.31 19.87
N ILE A 26 -8.81 2.98 18.59
CA ILE A 26 -7.74 2.43 17.75
C ILE A 26 -7.36 3.47 16.71
N LEU A 27 -6.07 3.73 16.55
CA LEU A 27 -5.53 4.41 15.37
C LEU A 27 -5.32 3.38 14.27
N ILE A 28 -6.03 3.54 13.16
CA ILE A 28 -5.80 2.81 11.92
C ILE A 28 -4.93 3.69 11.03
N SER A 29 -3.89 3.07 10.47
CA SER A 29 -2.99 3.67 9.48
C SER A 29 -3.04 2.85 8.20
N ILE A 30 -3.32 3.52 7.09
CA ILE A 30 -3.33 2.95 5.74
C ILE A 30 -2.20 3.63 4.98
N HIS A 31 -1.33 2.88 4.35
CA HIS A 31 -0.16 3.40 3.65
C HIS A 31 -0.21 2.94 2.21
N ILE A 32 -0.38 3.88 1.28
CA ILE A 32 -0.40 3.61 -0.16
C ILE A 32 0.96 3.98 -0.74
N SER A 33 1.52 3.16 -1.62
CA SER A 33 2.78 3.45 -2.30
C SER A 33 2.80 4.85 -2.93
N ASP A 34 3.81 5.66 -2.63
CA ASP A 34 3.94 7.00 -3.20
C ASP A 34 4.61 6.94 -4.59
N VAL A 35 3.86 6.45 -5.58
CA VAL A 35 4.30 6.40 -6.98
C VAL A 35 4.67 7.80 -7.50
N SER A 36 4.00 8.85 -7.01
CA SER A 36 4.25 10.25 -7.40
C SER A 36 5.64 10.75 -7.02
N PHE A 37 6.34 10.05 -6.12
CA PHE A 37 7.73 10.35 -5.81
C PHE A 37 8.69 9.96 -6.96
N TYR A 38 8.35 8.92 -7.72
CA TYR A 38 9.21 8.38 -8.78
C TYR A 38 8.76 8.75 -10.19
N VAL A 39 7.49 9.10 -10.36
CA VAL A 39 6.88 9.45 -11.64
C VAL A 39 6.49 10.92 -11.60
N THR A 40 7.13 11.73 -12.44
CA THR A 40 6.86 13.17 -12.54
C THR A 40 5.90 13.44 -13.68
N ASP A 41 4.92 14.34 -13.46
CA ASP A 41 4.00 14.74 -14.51
C ASP A 41 4.74 15.27 -15.75
N GLY A 42 4.42 14.69 -16.91
CA GLY A 42 5.01 15.01 -18.21
C GLY A 42 6.30 14.23 -18.55
N ASP A 43 6.83 13.41 -17.64
CA ASP A 43 8.00 12.58 -17.93
C ASP A 43 7.66 11.35 -18.79
N SER A 44 8.67 10.61 -19.24
CA SER A 44 8.47 9.45 -20.10
C SER A 44 7.70 8.30 -19.43
N ASN A 45 7.86 8.12 -18.11
CA ASN A 45 7.15 7.07 -17.38
C ASN A 45 5.68 7.44 -17.23
N ASP A 46 5.38 8.69 -16.91
CA ASP A 46 4.04 9.22 -16.81
C ASP A 46 3.31 9.18 -18.16
N LEU A 47 3.94 9.63 -19.25
CA LEU A 47 3.34 9.57 -20.60
C LEU A 47 3.01 8.12 -21.02
N GLU A 48 3.91 7.18 -20.75
CA GLU A 48 3.67 5.76 -21.05
C GLU A 48 2.61 5.16 -20.11
N ALA A 49 2.62 5.50 -18.82
CA ALA A 49 1.60 5.08 -17.85
C ALA A 49 0.22 5.58 -18.26
N ARG A 50 0.09 6.84 -18.68
CA ARG A 50 -1.16 7.42 -19.22
C ARG A 50 -1.65 6.68 -20.45
N LYS A 51 -0.74 6.29 -21.33
CA LYS A 51 -1.07 5.51 -22.54
C LYS A 51 -1.55 4.10 -22.21
N ARG A 52 -0.95 3.43 -21.21
CA ARG A 52 -1.36 2.08 -20.76
C ARG A 52 -2.63 2.10 -19.92
N GLY A 53 -2.81 3.11 -19.08
CA GLY A 53 -3.96 3.33 -18.19
C GLY A 53 -4.01 2.39 -16.98
N THR A 54 -3.61 1.12 -17.12
CA THR A 54 -3.61 0.13 -16.03
C THR A 54 -2.64 -1.03 -16.30
N SER A 55 -2.33 -1.80 -15.25
CA SER A 55 -1.63 -3.08 -15.37
C SER A 55 -2.62 -4.17 -15.83
N PHE A 56 -2.17 -5.08 -16.70
CA PHE A 56 -2.96 -6.23 -17.13
C PHE A 56 -2.43 -7.51 -16.48
N TYR A 57 -3.31 -8.22 -15.77
CA TYR A 57 -3.00 -9.45 -15.05
C TYR A 57 -3.65 -10.64 -15.78
N PRO A 58 -2.93 -11.30 -16.71
CA PRO A 58 -3.48 -12.45 -17.43
C PRO A 58 -3.57 -13.67 -16.51
N ALA A 59 -4.53 -14.56 -16.78
CA ALA A 59 -4.64 -15.84 -16.07
C ALA A 59 -3.43 -16.77 -16.34
N LEU A 60 -2.76 -16.59 -17.48
CA LEU A 60 -1.57 -17.32 -17.90
C LEU A 60 -0.55 -16.32 -18.48
N GLY A 61 0.70 -16.42 -18.03
CA GLY A 61 1.77 -15.52 -18.46
C GLY A 61 2.10 -14.46 -17.41
N ASN A 62 2.96 -13.51 -17.80
CA ASN A 62 3.44 -12.47 -16.90
C ASN A 62 2.48 -11.28 -16.89
N THR A 63 2.41 -10.60 -15.75
CA THR A 63 1.76 -9.29 -15.64
C THR A 63 2.38 -8.30 -16.61
N ILE A 64 1.54 -7.55 -17.31
CA ILE A 64 1.97 -6.41 -18.12
C ILE A 64 1.74 -5.17 -17.27
N HIS A 65 2.80 -4.70 -16.62
CA HIS A 65 2.72 -3.58 -15.68
C HIS A 65 2.42 -2.24 -16.38
N MET A 66 1.66 -1.37 -15.72
CA MET A 66 1.43 0.01 -16.15
C MET A 66 2.72 0.83 -16.17
N LEU A 67 3.57 0.60 -15.17
CA LEU A 67 4.87 1.25 -15.02
C LEU A 67 6.00 0.28 -15.41
N PRO A 68 7.25 0.75 -15.56
CA PRO A 68 8.39 -0.15 -15.68
C PRO A 68 8.40 -1.17 -14.54
N GLU A 69 8.67 -2.44 -14.87
CA GLU A 69 8.54 -3.55 -13.91
C GLU A 69 9.35 -3.32 -12.62
N ASN A 70 10.59 -2.85 -12.72
CA ASN A 70 11.42 -2.52 -11.55
C ASN A 70 10.77 -1.46 -10.65
N LEU A 71 10.06 -0.50 -11.24
CA LEU A 71 9.37 0.55 -10.50
C LEU A 71 8.17 -0.04 -9.75
N SER A 72 7.36 -0.86 -10.42
CA SER A 72 6.19 -1.53 -9.84
C SER A 72 6.56 -2.54 -8.74
N THR A 73 7.49 -3.44 -9.01
CA THR A 73 7.70 -4.64 -8.16
C THR A 73 8.83 -4.50 -7.14
N ASP A 74 9.67 -3.46 -7.23
CA ASP A 74 10.70 -3.19 -6.23
C ASP A 74 10.56 -1.80 -5.60
N GLN A 75 10.70 -0.72 -6.36
CA GLN A 75 10.84 0.63 -5.78
C GLN A 75 9.57 1.16 -5.12
N CYS A 76 8.43 0.98 -5.77
CA CYS A 76 7.11 1.36 -5.26
C CYS A 76 6.54 0.28 -4.33
N SER A 77 6.78 -0.99 -4.63
CA SER A 77 6.25 -2.11 -3.84
C SER A 77 6.68 -2.01 -2.36
N LEU A 78 5.70 -2.09 -1.46
CA LEU A 78 5.84 -1.97 -0.01
C LEU A 78 6.43 -3.24 0.65
N LEU A 79 7.53 -3.72 0.06
CA LEU A 79 8.22 -4.95 0.45
C LEU A 79 8.65 -4.95 1.93
N PRO A 80 8.56 -6.10 2.61
CA PRO A 80 8.89 -6.21 4.03
C PRO A 80 10.38 -5.94 4.28
N GLY A 81 10.68 -5.26 5.39
CA GLY A 81 12.03 -4.92 5.83
C GLY A 81 12.73 -3.82 5.01
N LYS A 82 12.07 -3.26 3.99
CA LYS A 82 12.61 -2.17 3.16
C LYS A 82 11.96 -0.83 3.52
N LEU A 83 12.78 0.22 3.57
CA LEU A 83 12.29 1.59 3.70
C LEU A 83 11.62 2.02 2.39
N ARG A 84 10.36 2.46 2.47
CA ARG A 84 9.53 2.81 1.32
C ARG A 84 8.78 4.11 1.55
N ARG A 85 8.58 4.87 0.46
CA ARG A 85 7.76 6.08 0.45
C ARG A 85 6.29 5.68 0.38
N ALA A 86 5.45 6.34 1.17
CA ALA A 86 4.01 6.13 1.12
C ALA A 86 3.25 7.45 1.29
N LEU A 87 2.06 7.52 0.70
CA LEU A 87 1.01 8.44 1.11
C LEU A 87 0.18 7.73 2.17
N SER A 88 0.25 8.21 3.40
CA SER A 88 -0.38 7.57 4.56
C SER A 88 -1.62 8.30 4.99
N ILE A 89 -2.62 7.53 5.39
CA ILE A 89 -3.90 7.98 5.92
C ILE A 89 -3.98 7.49 7.36
N PHE A 90 -4.31 8.38 8.29
CA PHE A 90 -4.49 8.06 9.69
C PHE A 90 -5.92 8.38 10.11
N ILE A 91 -6.58 7.45 10.80
CA ILE A 91 -7.98 7.57 11.23
C ILE A 91 -8.13 6.95 12.61
N LYS A 92 -8.82 7.63 13.53
CA LYS A 92 -9.19 7.03 14.82
C LYS A 92 -10.56 6.39 14.71
N VAL A 93 -10.66 5.17 15.19
CA VAL A 93 -11.87 4.34 15.13
C VAL A 93 -12.13 3.78 16.52
N SER A 94 -13.36 3.85 16.99
CA SER A 94 -13.75 3.21 18.25
C SER A 94 -13.93 1.70 18.07
N LEU A 95 -13.94 0.95 19.18
CA LEU A 95 -14.07 -0.53 19.13
C LEU A 95 -15.36 -1.04 18.47
N ASP A 96 -16.41 -0.24 18.42
CA ASP A 96 -17.66 -0.53 17.69
C ASP A 96 -17.60 -0.19 16.19
N GLY A 97 -16.43 0.23 15.68
CA GLY A 97 -16.18 0.49 14.27
C GLY A 97 -16.59 1.89 13.80
N VAL A 98 -16.90 2.80 14.72
CA VAL A 98 -17.27 4.19 14.37
C VAL A 98 -16.02 5.02 14.15
N ILE A 99 -15.92 5.64 12.97
CA ILE A 99 -14.87 6.62 12.68
C ILE A 99 -15.14 7.89 13.49
N MET A 100 -14.16 8.33 14.25
CA MET A 100 -14.25 9.55 15.05
C MET A 100 -14.16 10.79 14.16
N GLU A 101 -14.99 11.80 14.44
CA GLU A 101 -15.01 13.08 13.72
C GLU A 101 -13.65 13.80 13.77
N ASP A 102 -13.29 14.47 12.68
CA ASP A 102 -12.07 15.29 12.55
C ASP A 102 -10.74 14.57 12.88
N THR A 103 -10.69 13.25 12.76
CA THR A 103 -9.46 12.46 13.04
C THR A 103 -8.66 12.06 11.80
N PHE A 104 -9.17 12.40 10.63
CA PHE A 104 -8.58 12.06 9.34
C PHE A 104 -7.38 12.95 9.01
N SER A 105 -6.22 12.37 8.76
CA SER A 105 -5.07 13.07 8.17
C SER A 105 -4.45 12.28 7.02
N ILE A 106 -3.88 13.01 6.05
CA ILE A 106 -3.09 12.45 4.95
C ILE A 106 -1.69 13.07 4.98
N GLU A 107 -0.66 12.25 4.97
CA GLU A 107 0.73 12.70 5.04
C GLU A 107 1.64 11.88 4.12
N LYS A 108 2.67 12.51 3.54
CA LYS A 108 3.75 11.77 2.88
C LYS A 108 4.71 11.23 3.94
N THR A 109 4.91 9.92 3.98
CA THR A 109 5.69 9.24 5.01
C THR A 109 6.78 8.35 4.43
N TRP A 110 7.63 7.87 5.33
CA TRP A 110 8.51 6.73 5.09
C TRP A 110 8.10 5.61 6.03
N ILE A 111 7.89 4.41 5.49
CA ILE A 111 7.47 3.24 6.26
C ILE A 111 8.42 2.07 6.05
N ILE A 112 8.42 1.15 7.01
CA ILE A 112 9.02 -0.18 6.89
C ILE A 112 7.91 -1.17 7.23
N SER A 113 7.42 -1.90 6.23
CA SER A 113 6.50 -3.02 6.46
C SER A 113 7.27 -4.12 7.20
N LYS A 114 6.70 -4.66 8.29
CA LYS A 114 7.35 -5.73 9.06
C LYS A 114 7.14 -7.09 8.44
N TYR A 115 5.94 -7.32 7.89
CA TYR A 115 5.52 -8.61 7.36
C TYR A 115 4.73 -8.41 6.07
N ARG A 116 4.93 -9.33 5.14
CA ARG A 116 4.04 -9.54 3.99
C ARG A 116 3.24 -10.80 4.30
N LEU A 117 1.95 -10.64 4.51
CA LEU A 117 1.03 -11.75 4.74
C LEU A 117 0.30 -12.07 3.43
N THR A 118 -0.03 -13.34 3.25
CA THR A 118 -1.03 -13.77 2.28
C THR A 118 -2.42 -13.72 2.91
N TYR A 119 -3.47 -13.65 2.09
CA TYR A 119 -4.84 -13.74 2.62
C TYR A 119 -5.07 -14.99 3.48
N SER A 120 -4.50 -16.14 3.09
CA SER A 120 -4.63 -17.37 3.86
C SER A 120 -3.92 -17.31 5.21
N GLU A 121 -2.75 -16.67 5.29
CA GLU A 121 -2.05 -16.47 6.57
C GLU A 121 -2.79 -15.48 7.46
N ALA A 122 -3.31 -14.39 6.88
CA ALA A 122 -4.11 -13.42 7.62
C ALA A 122 -5.38 -14.05 8.20
N GLU A 123 -6.08 -14.87 7.42
CA GLU A 123 -7.29 -15.60 7.87
C GLU A 123 -6.98 -16.55 9.03
N GLN A 124 -5.84 -17.23 9.02
CA GLN A 124 -5.43 -18.13 10.10
C GLN A 124 -5.14 -17.41 11.43
N MET A 125 -4.97 -16.09 11.41
CA MET A 125 -4.69 -15.27 12.59
C MET A 125 -5.96 -14.71 13.25
N ILE A 126 -7.13 -14.89 12.63
CA ILE A 126 -8.46 -14.46 13.13
C ILE A 126 -9.10 -15.58 13.94
#